data_AF-B0D1V4-F1
#
_entry.id   AF-B0D1V4-F1
#
_cell.length_a   1.000
_cell.length_b   1.000
_cell.length_c   1.000
_cell.angle_alpha   90.00
_cell.angle_beta   90.00
_cell.angle_gamma   90.00
#
_symmetry.space_group_name_H-M   'P 1'
#
loop_
_entity.id
_entity.type
_entity.pdbx_description
1 polymer ?
#
loop_
_entity_poly.entity_id
_entity_poly.type
_entity_poly.pdbx_seq_one_letter_code
_entity_poly.pdbx_strand_id
1 'polypeptide(L)'
;MDARYNKTQAMEDLIRYTEARGRCDIGTDCQQLLEVDIDKLEIVAYTRPDTYRLCKFDEKSDSMQEVIVRLQGIFAETHVKKIRGLRQAVQVTGLGEDIFGSIIRTVEKIHQKFELALPVNTLGSFQRGEYEGTVALYAHNRYFTDRRLAPQQEHQPFLPMVDPYGALDKLRSQTFIHSCDNIVEYTSLRKDAKGNDEYFVINPATFGLGDIVEISVGFCTKESVGSQQGFPAAYFRPRIDLET
;
A
#
# COMPACT_ATOMS: atom_id res chain seq x y z
N MET A 1 -14.63 18.49 -12.02
CA MET A 1 -13.16 18.47 -12.09
C MET A 1 -12.68 19.83 -12.56
N ASP A 2 -11.62 20.33 -11.93
CA ASP A 2 -11.01 21.62 -12.27
C ASP A 2 -10.41 21.53 -13.68
N ALA A 3 -10.59 22.56 -14.50
CA ALA A 3 -10.21 22.59 -15.92
C ALA A 3 -8.67 22.57 -16.17
N ARG A 4 -7.89 22.19 -15.17
CA ARG A 4 -6.42 22.29 -15.11
C ARG A 4 -5.70 20.94 -15.19
N TYR A 5 -6.38 19.81 -15.01
CA TYR A 5 -5.74 18.50 -15.05
C TYR A 5 -5.75 17.91 -16.47
N ASN A 6 -4.59 17.91 -17.13
CA ASN A 6 -4.43 17.30 -18.45
C ASN A 6 -4.23 15.78 -18.30
N LYS A 7 -5.32 15.03 -18.50
CA LYS A 7 -5.33 13.56 -18.39
C LYS A 7 -4.35 12.90 -19.35
N THR A 8 -4.24 13.40 -20.57
CA THR A 8 -3.32 12.86 -21.59
C THR A 8 -1.86 13.02 -21.15
N GLN A 9 -1.50 14.20 -20.64
CA GLN A 9 -0.15 14.44 -20.11
C GLN A 9 0.15 13.50 -18.93
N ALA A 10 -0.80 13.34 -18.00
CA ALA A 10 -0.60 12.46 -16.85
C ALA A 10 -0.46 10.98 -17.23
N MET A 11 -1.13 10.52 -18.29
CA MET A 11 -0.97 9.16 -18.83
C MET A 11 0.44 8.96 -19.41
N GLU A 12 0.91 9.90 -20.22
CA GLU A 12 2.26 9.88 -20.78
C GLU A 12 3.34 9.91 -19.69
N ASP A 13 3.16 10.77 -18.69
CA ASP A 13 4.07 10.87 -17.56
C ASP A 13 4.05 9.58 -16.71
N LEU A 14 2.89 8.96 -16.48
CA LEU A 14 2.79 7.69 -15.76
C LEU A 14 3.61 6.59 -16.43
N ILE A 15 3.51 6.45 -17.76
CA ILE A 15 4.29 5.49 -18.53
C ILE A 15 5.78 5.78 -18.34
N ARG A 16 6.18 7.04 -18.56
CA ARG A 16 7.58 7.48 -18.44
C ARG A 16 8.15 7.19 -17.04
N TYR A 17 7.41 7.48 -15.98
CA TYR A 17 7.83 7.21 -14.60
C TYR A 17 7.95 5.71 -14.33
N THR A 18 6.99 4.91 -14.80
CA THR A 18 7.01 3.46 -14.62
C THR A 18 8.24 2.84 -15.34
N GLU A 19 8.53 3.26 -16.57
CA GLU A 19 9.68 2.80 -17.34
C GLU A 19 11.03 3.30 -16.79
N ALA A 20 11.07 4.51 -16.23
CA ALA A 20 12.27 5.03 -15.57
C ALA A 20 12.57 4.21 -14.30
N ARG A 21 11.53 3.79 -13.58
CA ARG A 21 11.64 3.04 -12.33
C ARG A 21 12.03 1.58 -12.51
N GLY A 22 11.57 0.89 -13.57
CA GLY A 22 12.04 -0.47 -13.89
C GLY A 22 13.53 -0.54 -14.23
N ARG A 23 14.19 0.60 -14.48
CA ARG A 23 15.63 0.70 -14.71
C ARG A 23 16.44 1.04 -13.45
N CYS A 24 15.77 1.32 -12.32
CA CYS A 24 16.39 1.80 -11.10
C CYS A 24 16.30 0.76 -9.97
N ASP A 25 17.18 -0.25 -10.03
CA ASP A 25 17.48 -1.13 -8.89
C ASP A 25 18.36 -0.39 -7.87
N ILE A 26 17.83 0.68 -7.27
CA ILE A 26 18.53 1.40 -6.21
C ILE A 26 18.26 0.69 -4.89
N GLY A 27 19.10 -0.29 -4.54
CA GLY A 27 19.53 -0.61 -3.17
C GLY A 27 18.48 -0.75 -2.05
N THR A 28 17.21 -0.88 -2.38
CA THR A 28 16.10 -1.06 -1.42
C THR A 28 15.48 -2.43 -1.68
N ASP A 29 15.14 -3.18 -0.63
CA ASP A 29 14.53 -4.51 -0.69
C ASP A 29 13.15 -4.57 -1.39
N CYS A 30 12.72 -3.49 -2.04
CA CYS A 30 11.42 -3.32 -2.68
C CYS A 30 11.57 -3.35 -4.21
N GLN A 31 10.97 -4.36 -4.85
CA GLN A 31 11.00 -4.55 -6.31
C GLN A 31 9.74 -3.98 -6.98
N GLN A 32 9.81 -3.66 -8.29
CA GLN A 32 8.61 -3.27 -9.03
C GLN A 32 7.66 -4.47 -9.17
N LEU A 33 6.37 -4.27 -8.89
CA LEU A 33 5.36 -5.34 -8.90
C LEU A 33 5.34 -6.12 -10.22
N LEU A 34 5.54 -5.43 -11.36
CA LEU A 34 5.53 -6.05 -12.68
C LEU A 34 6.77 -6.93 -12.97
N GLU A 35 7.85 -6.77 -12.21
CA GLU A 35 9.09 -7.52 -12.37
C GLU A 35 9.20 -8.69 -11.39
N VAL A 36 8.30 -8.75 -10.40
CA VAL A 36 8.31 -9.83 -9.41
C VAL A 36 7.78 -11.12 -10.01
N ASP A 37 8.57 -12.17 -9.88
CA ASP A 37 8.18 -13.54 -10.20
C ASP A 37 7.26 -14.09 -9.10
N ILE A 38 5.95 -13.92 -9.30
CA ILE A 38 4.91 -14.33 -8.34
C ILE A 38 4.98 -15.82 -8.02
N ASP A 39 5.53 -16.66 -8.91
CA ASP A 39 5.59 -18.11 -8.72
C ASP A 39 6.67 -18.56 -7.73
N LYS A 40 7.65 -17.70 -7.48
CA LYS A 40 8.67 -17.90 -6.44
C LYS A 40 8.26 -17.39 -5.05
N LEU A 41 7.09 -16.76 -4.94
CA LEU A 41 6.60 -16.22 -3.68
C LEU A 41 5.72 -17.24 -2.96
N GLU A 42 5.84 -17.26 -1.64
CA GLU A 42 5.11 -18.17 -0.77
C GLU A 42 4.21 -17.40 0.19
N ILE A 43 3.09 -18.02 0.57
CA ILE A 43 2.21 -17.49 1.61
C ILE A 43 2.61 -18.12 2.94
N VAL A 44 3.10 -17.31 3.86
CA VAL A 44 3.61 -17.77 5.17
C VAL A 44 2.68 -17.29 6.28
N ALA A 45 2.32 -18.20 7.18
CA ALA A 45 1.55 -17.88 8.38
C ALA A 45 2.46 -17.31 9.48
N TYR A 46 2.08 -16.15 10.00
CA TYR A 46 2.69 -15.48 11.15
C TYR A 46 1.74 -15.61 12.33
N THR A 47 2.26 -15.90 13.52
CA THR A 47 1.44 -16.11 14.73
C THR A 47 1.36 -14.86 15.62
N ARG A 48 2.08 -13.79 15.29
CA ARG A 48 2.24 -12.58 16.12
C ARG A 48 2.34 -11.31 15.27
N PRO A 49 1.23 -10.78 14.73
CA PRO A 49 -0.16 -11.23 14.85
C PRO A 49 -0.52 -12.39 13.91
N ASP A 50 -1.62 -13.09 14.19
CA ASP A 50 -2.16 -14.16 13.34
C ASP A 50 -2.56 -13.62 11.96
N THR A 51 -1.65 -13.77 11.00
CA THR A 51 -1.73 -13.17 9.67
C THR A 51 -1.02 -14.06 8.67
N TYR A 52 -1.50 -14.09 7.43
CA TYR A 52 -0.77 -14.71 6.32
C TYR A 52 -0.12 -13.59 5.52
N ARG A 53 1.16 -13.70 5.20
CA ARG A 53 1.91 -12.68 4.47
C ARG A 53 2.53 -13.30 3.21
N LEU A 54 2.63 -12.50 2.15
CA LEU A 54 3.37 -12.86 0.95
C LEU A 54 4.87 -12.68 1.24
N CYS A 55 5.63 -13.77 1.13
CA CYS A 55 7.04 -13.80 1.47
C CYS A 55 7.89 -14.33 0.32
N LYS A 56 9.16 -13.93 0.32
CA LYS A 56 10.23 -14.51 -0.50
C LYS A 56 11.30 -15.06 0.41
N PHE A 57 11.95 -16.12 -0.02
CA PHE A 57 13.15 -16.61 0.65
C PHE A 57 14.32 -15.66 0.36
N ASP A 58 14.96 -15.15 1.41
CA ASP A 58 16.19 -14.39 1.28
C ASP A 58 17.39 -15.28 1.63
N GLU A 59 18.22 -15.57 0.62
CA GLU A 59 19.42 -16.38 0.75
C GLU A 59 20.44 -15.77 1.74
N LYS A 60 20.43 -14.44 1.91
CA LYS A 60 21.38 -13.76 2.80
C LYS A 60 21.03 -13.94 4.27
N SER A 61 19.74 -13.88 4.59
CA SER A 61 19.26 -14.02 5.97
C SER A 61 18.85 -15.46 6.32
N ASP A 62 18.87 -16.37 5.35
CA ASP A 62 18.39 -17.76 5.46
C ASP A 62 16.99 -17.83 6.07
N SER A 63 16.13 -16.90 5.65
CA SER A 63 14.79 -16.75 6.23
C SER A 63 13.78 -16.21 5.23
N MET A 64 12.50 -16.50 5.50
CA MET A 64 11.39 -15.93 4.74
C MET A 64 11.18 -14.48 5.17
N GLN A 65 11.24 -13.56 4.21
CA GLN A 65 10.98 -12.15 4.44
C GLN A 65 9.73 -11.71 3.70
N GLU A 66 8.96 -10.80 4.31
CA GLU A 66 7.81 -10.17 3.67
C GLU A 66 8.22 -9.43 2.40
N VAL A 67 7.48 -9.67 1.32
CA VAL A 67 7.71 -8.99 0.05
C VAL A 67 6.96 -7.67 0.06
N ILE A 68 7.72 -6.59 -0.09
CA ILE A 68 7.18 -5.26 -0.36
C ILE A 68 7.44 -4.94 -1.84
N VAL A 69 6.39 -4.62 -2.57
CA VAL A 69 6.47 -4.28 -4.00
C VAL A 69 6.03 -2.86 -4.26
N ARG A 70 6.57 -2.26 -5.33
CA ARG A 70 6.24 -0.91 -5.77
C ARG A 70 5.31 -0.96 -6.97
N LEU A 71 4.40 0.00 -7.05
CA LEU A 71 3.55 0.23 -8.22
C LEU A 71 3.29 1.72 -8.37
N GLN A 72 3.19 2.20 -9.61
CA GLN A 72 2.88 3.59 -9.92
C GLN A 72 1.41 3.73 -10.33
N GLY A 73 0.83 4.88 -10.05
CA GLY A 73 -0.52 5.24 -10.49
C GLY A 73 -0.81 6.70 -10.28
N ILE A 74 -1.98 7.13 -10.76
CA ILE A 74 -2.48 8.49 -10.62
C ILE A 74 -3.43 8.52 -9.42
N PHE A 75 -3.21 9.48 -8.52
CA PHE A 75 -4.00 9.65 -7.32
C PHE A 75 -5.43 10.13 -7.64
N ALA A 76 -6.42 9.32 -7.27
CA ALA A 76 -7.80 9.48 -7.73
C ALA A 76 -8.78 9.90 -6.63
N GLU A 77 -8.64 9.35 -5.41
CA GLU A 77 -9.49 9.70 -4.27
C GLU A 77 -8.89 9.21 -2.93
N THR A 78 -9.25 9.89 -1.83
CA THR A 78 -9.05 9.41 -0.45
C THR A 78 -10.37 8.99 0.18
N HIS A 79 -10.42 7.82 0.80
CA HIS A 79 -11.61 7.35 1.51
C HIS A 79 -11.34 7.24 3.03
N VAL A 80 -12.16 7.88 3.86
CA VAL A 80 -12.14 7.70 5.32
C VAL A 80 -13.48 7.10 5.77
N LYS A 81 -13.46 5.92 6.40
CA LYS A 81 -14.65 5.24 6.96
C LYS A 81 -14.68 5.32 8.50
N LYS A 82 -15.81 4.93 9.13
CA LYS A 82 -16.08 4.92 10.60
C LYS A 82 -14.96 4.29 11.45
N ILE A 83 -14.85 4.61 12.75
CA ILE A 83 -13.76 4.24 13.70
C ILE A 83 -13.19 2.81 13.56
N ARG A 84 -13.99 1.72 13.58
CA ARG A 84 -13.49 0.33 13.41
C ARG A 84 -13.06 -0.01 11.97
N GLY A 85 -13.46 0.83 11.02
CA GLY A 85 -13.01 0.84 9.63
C GLY A 85 -12.16 2.08 9.32
N LEU A 86 -11.63 2.80 10.32
CA LEU A 86 -10.81 3.97 10.11
C LEU A 86 -9.52 3.49 9.47
N ARG A 87 -9.33 3.91 8.23
CA ARG A 87 -8.27 3.43 7.36
C ARG A 87 -7.63 4.63 6.70
N GLN A 88 -6.33 4.54 6.53
CA GLN A 88 -5.55 5.38 5.64
C GLN A 88 -5.68 4.74 4.28
N ALA A 89 -6.51 5.32 3.42
CA ALA A 89 -6.81 4.72 2.13
C ALA A 89 -6.61 5.71 0.99
N VAL A 90 -6.01 5.18 -0.07
CA VAL A 90 -5.76 5.85 -1.34
C VAL A 90 -6.36 5.00 -2.45
N GLN A 91 -6.87 5.67 -3.47
CA GLN A 91 -7.26 5.03 -4.72
C GLN A 91 -6.34 5.56 -5.82
N VAL A 92 -5.75 4.64 -6.58
CA VAL A 92 -4.92 4.98 -7.73
C VAL A 92 -5.48 4.37 -9.00
N THR A 93 -5.31 5.06 -10.12
CA THR A 93 -5.77 4.61 -11.44
C THR A 93 -4.67 4.83 -12.48
N GLY A 94 -4.74 4.10 -13.59
CA GLY A 94 -3.94 4.37 -14.79
C GLY A 94 -4.69 5.15 -15.86
N LEU A 95 -5.92 5.62 -15.58
CA LEU A 95 -6.79 6.31 -16.57
C LEU A 95 -6.99 5.52 -17.88
N GLY A 96 -6.97 4.19 -17.80
CA GLY A 96 -7.13 3.29 -18.96
C GLY A 96 -5.84 2.76 -19.56
N GLU A 97 -4.68 3.11 -19.03
CA GLU A 97 -3.38 2.61 -19.51
C GLU A 97 -3.19 1.10 -19.31
N ASP A 98 -2.61 0.45 -20.34
CA ASP A 98 -2.39 -1.01 -20.37
C ASP A 98 -1.39 -1.48 -19.30
N ILE A 99 -0.41 -0.64 -18.97
CA ILE A 99 0.58 -0.92 -17.92
C ILE A 99 -0.09 -1.06 -16.55
N PHE A 100 -1.08 -0.20 -16.28
CA PHE A 100 -1.86 -0.26 -15.06
C PHE A 100 -2.84 -1.44 -15.07
N GLY A 101 -3.40 -1.78 -16.23
CA GLY A 101 -4.14 -3.02 -16.41
C GLY A 101 -3.29 -4.26 -16.07
N SER A 102 -2.00 -4.25 -16.40
CA SER A 102 -1.06 -5.32 -16.02
C SER A 102 -0.84 -5.37 -14.51
N ILE A 103 -0.68 -4.22 -13.84
CA ILE A 103 -0.59 -4.13 -12.38
C ILE A 103 -1.80 -4.81 -11.72
N ILE A 104 -3.02 -4.46 -12.16
CA ILE A 104 -4.25 -5.05 -11.60
C ILE A 104 -4.28 -6.58 -11.79
N ARG A 105 -3.92 -7.08 -12.98
CA ARG A 105 -3.85 -8.54 -13.23
C ARG A 105 -2.82 -9.23 -12.33
N THR A 106 -1.69 -8.59 -12.06
CA THR A 106 -0.66 -9.13 -11.15
C THR A 106 -1.17 -9.18 -9.71
N VAL A 107 -1.87 -8.13 -9.25
CA VAL A 107 -2.53 -8.12 -7.93
C VAL A 107 -3.57 -9.24 -7.82
N GLU A 108 -4.34 -9.50 -8.88
CA GLU A 108 -5.32 -10.59 -8.91
C GLU A 108 -4.67 -11.97 -8.82
N LYS A 109 -3.55 -12.19 -9.50
CA LYS A 109 -2.77 -13.43 -9.36
C LYS A 109 -2.28 -13.63 -7.93
N ILE A 110 -1.85 -12.56 -7.26
CA ILE A 110 -1.46 -12.62 -5.84
C ILE A 110 -2.68 -12.96 -4.98
N HIS A 111 -3.84 -12.34 -5.23
CA HIS A 111 -5.09 -12.67 -4.52
C HIS A 111 -5.49 -14.14 -4.69
N GLN A 112 -5.39 -14.69 -5.91
CA GLN A 112 -5.60 -16.11 -6.17
C GLN A 112 -4.64 -17.01 -5.39
N LYS A 113 -3.37 -16.62 -5.25
CA LYS A 113 -2.42 -17.35 -4.39
C LYS A 113 -2.87 -17.37 -2.93
N PHE A 114 -3.38 -16.27 -2.40
CA PHE A 114 -3.98 -16.26 -1.06
C PHE A 114 -5.21 -17.17 -0.97
N GLU A 115 -6.09 -17.14 -1.97
CA GLU A 115 -7.30 -17.99 -1.99
C GLU A 115 -6.95 -19.49 -1.97
N LEU A 116 -5.87 -19.89 -2.66
CA LEU A 116 -5.38 -21.27 -2.67
C LEU A 116 -4.70 -21.69 -1.37
N ALA A 117 -4.03 -20.75 -0.68
CA ALA A 117 -3.29 -21.04 0.55
C ALA A 117 -4.19 -21.06 1.80
N LEU A 118 -5.34 -20.38 1.75
CA LEU A 118 -6.25 -20.24 2.89
C LEU A 118 -7.40 -21.27 2.84
N PRO A 119 -8.07 -21.53 3.98
CA PRO A 119 -9.26 -22.39 3.97
C PRO A 119 -10.35 -21.81 3.06
N VAL A 120 -11.15 -22.70 2.47
CA VAL A 120 -12.21 -22.34 1.51
C VAL A 120 -13.19 -21.32 2.11
N ASN A 121 -13.55 -20.31 1.32
CA ASN A 121 -14.49 -19.23 1.68
C ASN A 121 -14.04 -18.31 2.83
N THR A 122 -12.75 -18.28 3.17
CA THR A 122 -12.23 -17.34 4.18
C THR A 122 -11.77 -16.00 3.59
N LEU A 123 -11.42 -15.99 2.30
CA LEU A 123 -11.01 -14.78 1.59
C LEU A 123 -12.21 -14.20 0.83
N GLY A 124 -12.41 -12.88 0.94
CA GLY A 124 -13.41 -12.17 0.16
C GLY A 124 -12.96 -12.01 -1.29
N SER A 125 -13.91 -11.81 -2.20
CA SER A 125 -13.59 -11.52 -3.60
C SER A 125 -12.74 -10.25 -3.72
N PHE A 126 -11.76 -10.28 -4.61
CA PHE A 126 -10.98 -9.09 -4.95
C PHE A 126 -11.89 -7.99 -5.49
N GLN A 127 -11.86 -6.81 -4.87
CA GLN A 127 -12.64 -5.66 -5.30
C GLN A 127 -11.74 -4.71 -6.09
N ARG A 128 -11.97 -4.64 -7.41
CA ARG A 128 -11.42 -3.59 -8.25
C ARG A 128 -12.11 -2.27 -7.90
N GLY A 129 -11.34 -1.19 -7.80
CA GLY A 129 -11.91 0.15 -7.78
C GLY A 129 -12.31 0.56 -9.20
N GLU A 130 -13.18 1.56 -9.27
CA GLU A 130 -13.51 2.25 -10.51
C GLU A 130 -13.33 3.74 -10.32
N TYR A 131 -12.72 4.40 -11.29
CA TYR A 131 -12.59 5.84 -11.34
C TYR A 131 -12.90 6.33 -12.74
N GLU A 132 -13.95 7.13 -12.89
CA GLU A 132 -14.40 7.67 -14.17
C GLU A 132 -14.56 6.60 -15.28
N GLY A 133 -15.07 5.41 -14.95
CA GLY A 133 -15.24 4.32 -15.91
C GLY A 133 -13.97 3.52 -16.22
N THR A 134 -12.84 3.85 -15.57
CA THR A 134 -11.57 3.14 -15.71
C THR A 134 -11.21 2.35 -14.45
N VAL A 135 -10.41 1.30 -14.61
CA VAL A 135 -9.98 0.46 -13.48
C VAL A 135 -9.11 1.25 -12.51
N ALA A 136 -9.32 1.02 -11.22
CA ALA A 136 -8.53 1.60 -10.15
C ALA A 136 -8.15 0.54 -9.11
N LEU A 137 -7.05 0.77 -8.42
CA LEU A 137 -6.60 -0.03 -7.29
C LEU A 137 -6.94 0.69 -5.99
N TYR A 138 -7.67 0.02 -5.12
CA TYR A 138 -7.96 0.52 -3.79
C TYR A 138 -6.98 -0.02 -2.77
N ALA A 139 -6.47 0.90 -1.98
CA ALA A 139 -5.22 0.72 -1.31
C ALA A 139 -5.33 1.31 0.10
N HIS A 140 -5.46 0.49 1.14
CA HIS A 140 -5.64 0.96 2.52
C HIS A 140 -4.88 0.22 3.63
N ASN A 141 -4.43 0.96 4.67
CA ASN A 141 -3.97 0.41 5.95
C ASN A 141 -4.91 0.85 7.09
N ARG A 142 -4.98 0.09 8.19
CA ARG A 142 -5.79 0.45 9.36
C ARG A 142 -4.94 1.32 10.29
N TYR A 143 -5.53 2.39 10.85
CA TYR A 143 -4.88 3.15 11.92
C TYR A 143 -4.68 2.31 13.20
N PHE A 144 -5.56 1.32 13.41
CA PHE A 144 -5.60 0.55 14.64
C PHE A 144 -5.75 -0.94 14.37
N THR A 145 -5.19 -1.73 15.30
CA THR A 145 -5.41 -3.16 15.46
C THR A 145 -6.07 -3.39 16.83
N ASP A 146 -6.94 -4.40 16.95
CA ASP A 146 -7.53 -4.77 18.23
C ASP A 146 -6.43 -5.34 19.14
N ARG A 147 -6.31 -4.84 20.38
CA ARG A 147 -5.27 -5.27 21.32
C ARG A 147 -5.29 -6.78 21.55
N ARG A 148 -6.45 -7.43 21.45
CA ARG A 148 -6.59 -8.89 21.63
C ARG A 148 -5.87 -9.68 20.52
N LEU A 149 -5.75 -9.12 19.32
CA LEU A 149 -5.09 -9.74 18.17
C LEU A 149 -3.58 -9.48 18.16
N ALA A 150 -3.13 -8.43 18.86
CA ALA A 150 -1.73 -8.06 18.97
C ALA A 150 -1.35 -7.69 20.42
N PRO A 151 -1.50 -8.63 21.38
CA PRO A 151 -1.33 -8.32 22.81
C PRO A 151 0.11 -7.96 23.17
N GLN A 152 1.08 -8.50 22.43
CA GLN A 152 2.52 -8.29 22.64
C GLN A 152 3.12 -7.15 21.84
N GLN A 153 2.36 -6.54 20.91
CA GLN A 153 2.88 -5.40 20.17
C GLN A 153 2.89 -4.16 21.05
N GLU A 154 3.91 -3.33 20.84
CA GLU A 154 4.04 -2.04 21.49
C GLU A 154 3.31 -0.95 20.71
N HIS A 155 2.82 0.04 21.45
CA HIS A 155 2.19 1.19 20.83
C HIS A 155 3.25 2.09 20.21
N GLN A 156 3.07 2.38 18.94
CA GLN A 156 3.81 3.39 18.20
C GLN A 156 3.02 4.70 18.23
N PRO A 157 3.66 5.86 18.47
CA PRO A 157 2.99 7.15 18.39
C PRO A 157 2.64 7.48 16.93
N PHE A 158 1.54 8.21 16.73
CA PHE A 158 1.23 8.78 15.43
C PHE A 158 2.23 9.88 15.07
N LEU A 159 2.55 9.99 13.78
CA LEU A 159 3.30 11.14 13.29
C LEU A 159 2.50 12.43 13.55
N PRO A 160 3.14 13.54 13.95
CA PRO A 160 2.43 14.81 14.22
C PRO A 160 1.60 15.32 13.04
N MET A 161 1.99 14.99 11.81
CA MET A 161 1.25 15.35 10.60
C MET A 161 0.01 14.45 10.34
N VAL A 162 -0.03 13.26 10.94
CA VAL A 162 -1.13 12.30 10.82
C VAL A 162 -2.16 12.53 11.93
N ASP A 163 -1.72 12.88 13.14
CA ASP A 163 -2.58 13.21 14.27
C ASP A 163 -2.22 14.56 14.93
N PRO A 164 -2.38 15.69 14.22
CA PRO A 164 -1.92 17.01 14.71
C PRO A 164 -2.60 17.46 16.00
N TYR A 165 -3.79 16.93 16.31
CA TYR A 165 -4.59 17.30 17.47
C TYR A 165 -4.67 16.20 18.55
N GLY A 166 -3.96 15.08 18.36
CA GLY A 166 -4.01 13.93 19.26
C GLY A 166 -5.38 13.24 19.30
N ALA A 167 -6.21 13.42 18.28
CA ALA A 167 -7.56 12.86 18.22
C ALA A 167 -7.53 11.35 17.98
N LEU A 168 -6.62 10.86 17.13
CA LEU A 168 -6.45 9.43 16.87
C LEU A 168 -5.91 8.71 18.12
N ASP A 169 -4.90 9.28 18.79
CA ASP A 169 -4.40 8.68 20.03
C ASP A 169 -5.47 8.65 21.15
N LYS A 170 -6.29 9.71 21.26
CA LYS A 170 -7.45 9.71 22.19
C LYS A 170 -8.47 8.62 21.84
N LEU A 171 -8.72 8.36 20.55
CA LEU A 171 -9.68 7.35 20.10
C LEU A 171 -9.21 5.90 20.33
N ARG A 172 -7.91 5.67 20.42
CA ARG A 172 -7.31 4.34 20.63
C ARG A 172 -7.88 3.63 21.86
N SER A 173 -8.06 4.34 22.98
CA SER A 173 -8.39 3.76 24.29
C SER A 173 -7.44 2.60 24.68
N GLN A 174 -7.83 1.72 25.62
CA GLN A 174 -7.09 0.49 25.93
C GLN A 174 -7.42 -0.68 24.99
N THR A 175 -8.49 -0.58 24.20
CA THR A 175 -8.96 -1.68 23.34
C THR A 175 -8.21 -1.78 22.01
N PHE A 176 -7.61 -0.69 21.54
CA PHE A 176 -6.86 -0.65 20.29
C PHE A 176 -5.37 -0.39 20.50
N ILE A 177 -4.59 -0.74 19.48
CA ILE A 177 -3.16 -0.44 19.38
C ILE A 177 -2.85 0.13 17.99
N HIS A 178 -2.03 1.18 17.94
CA HIS A 178 -1.31 1.58 16.73
C HIS A 178 0.08 0.94 16.82
N SER A 179 0.36 -0.09 16.03
CA SER A 179 1.67 -0.77 16.02
C SER A 179 2.46 -0.42 14.75
N CYS A 180 3.68 -0.96 14.61
CA CYS A 180 4.50 -0.77 13.41
C CYS A 180 3.77 -1.17 12.11
N ASP A 181 2.93 -2.21 12.17
CA ASP A 181 2.07 -2.69 11.09
C ASP A 181 0.97 -1.66 10.68
N ASN A 182 0.67 -0.69 11.55
CA ASN A 182 -0.33 0.34 11.29
C ASN A 182 0.27 1.64 10.76
N ILE A 183 1.59 1.79 10.78
CA ILE A 183 2.26 3.02 10.32
C ILE A 183 2.20 3.07 8.79
N VAL A 184 1.85 4.25 8.28
CA VAL A 184 1.94 4.61 6.87
C VAL A 184 2.92 5.76 6.77
N GLU A 185 3.99 5.55 6.03
CA GLU A 185 4.99 6.58 5.75
C GLU A 185 4.56 7.37 4.52
N TYR A 186 4.57 8.70 4.62
CA TYR A 186 4.30 9.60 3.49
C TYR A 186 5.61 10.31 3.16
N THR A 187 6.16 10.03 1.98
CA THR A 187 7.47 10.55 1.58
C THR A 187 7.43 11.22 0.23
N SER A 188 8.36 12.16 0.03
CA SER A 188 8.67 12.74 -1.28
C SER A 188 10.13 12.51 -1.60
N LEU A 189 10.39 12.26 -2.88
CA LEU A 189 11.74 12.20 -3.42
C LEU A 189 12.20 13.56 -3.90
N ARG A 190 13.45 13.88 -3.58
CA ARG A 190 14.21 14.94 -4.24
C ARG A 190 15.57 14.40 -4.62
N LYS A 191 16.21 15.07 -5.58
CA LYS A 191 17.63 14.85 -5.83
C LYS A 191 18.46 15.66 -4.84
N ASP A 192 19.39 15.01 -4.17
CA ASP A 192 20.38 15.67 -3.33
C ASP A 192 21.33 16.54 -4.20
N ALA A 193 22.22 17.30 -3.56
CA ALA A 193 23.21 18.14 -4.25
C ALA A 193 24.19 17.34 -5.15
N LYS A 194 24.23 16.00 -5.00
CA LYS A 194 25.07 15.07 -5.77
C LYS A 194 24.27 14.33 -6.85
N GLY A 195 22.98 14.62 -6.99
CA GLY A 195 22.08 13.99 -7.96
C GLY A 195 21.51 12.63 -7.53
N ASN A 196 21.71 12.22 -6.27
CA ASN A 196 21.14 10.99 -5.74
C ASN A 196 19.71 11.20 -5.26
N ASP A 197 18.91 10.14 -5.36
CA ASP A 197 17.57 10.07 -4.81
C ASP A 197 17.60 10.13 -3.26
N GLU A 198 17.04 11.18 -2.67
CA GLU A 198 16.83 11.34 -1.22
C GLU A 198 15.33 11.43 -0.89
N TYR A 199 14.91 10.67 0.13
CA TYR A 199 13.53 10.62 0.59
C TYR A 199 13.38 11.40 1.88
N PHE A 200 12.34 12.23 1.97
CA PHE A 200 12.00 12.93 3.19
C PHE A 200 10.51 12.82 3.48
N VAL A 201 10.17 12.81 4.76
CA VAL A 201 8.78 12.68 5.22
C VAL A 201 8.00 13.96 4.92
N ILE A 202 6.81 13.83 4.36
CA ILE A 202 5.92 14.95 4.01
C ILE A 202 4.53 14.79 4.62
N ASN A 203 3.80 15.91 4.73
CA ASN A 203 2.44 15.91 5.22
C ASN A 203 1.51 15.19 4.20
N PRO A 204 0.65 14.25 4.63
CA PRO A 204 -0.32 13.62 3.73
C PRO A 204 -1.29 14.60 3.06
N ALA A 205 -1.53 15.78 3.65
CA ALA A 205 -2.35 16.83 3.05
C ALA A 205 -1.71 17.48 1.81
N THR A 206 -0.45 17.18 1.52
CA THR A 206 0.25 17.67 0.32
C THR A 206 -0.21 16.94 -0.96
N PHE A 207 -0.86 15.78 -0.85
CA PHE A 207 -1.32 15.02 -2.01
C PHE A 207 -2.58 15.60 -2.63
N GLY A 208 -2.50 15.88 -3.92
CA GLY A 208 -3.57 16.37 -4.77
C GLY A 208 -4.14 15.29 -5.68
N LEU A 209 -5.41 15.46 -6.06
CA LEU A 209 -6.01 14.66 -7.13
C LEU A 209 -5.26 14.87 -8.43
N GLY A 210 -4.88 13.78 -9.09
CA GLY A 210 -4.10 13.80 -10.32
C GLY A 210 -2.58 13.67 -10.12
N ASP A 211 -2.09 13.70 -8.89
CA ASP A 211 -0.67 13.48 -8.63
C ASP A 211 -0.24 12.09 -9.10
N ILE A 212 0.94 11.98 -9.70
CA ILE A 212 1.55 10.69 -10.01
C ILE A 212 2.26 10.20 -8.76
N VAL A 213 1.89 9.00 -8.33
CA VAL A 213 2.29 8.45 -7.04
C VAL A 213 2.90 7.07 -7.23
N GLU A 214 3.92 6.76 -6.45
CA GLU A 214 4.39 5.39 -6.25
C GLU A 214 3.81 4.87 -4.94
N ILE A 215 3.41 3.61 -4.90
CA ILE A 215 2.93 2.97 -3.69
C ILE A 215 3.75 1.72 -3.46
N SER A 216 4.40 1.65 -2.30
CA SER A 216 4.99 0.42 -1.80
C SER A 216 3.94 -0.32 -0.99
N VAL A 217 3.64 -1.56 -1.37
CA VAL A 217 2.63 -2.41 -0.73
C VAL A 217 3.21 -3.78 -0.35
N GLY A 218 2.96 -4.21 0.88
CA GLY A 218 3.07 -5.61 1.28
C GLY A 218 1.70 -6.28 1.28
N PHE A 219 1.59 -7.55 0.93
CA PHE A 219 0.30 -8.26 0.92
C PHE A 219 0.16 -9.15 2.14
N CYS A 220 -0.90 -8.95 2.92
CA CYS A 220 -1.25 -9.85 4.00
C CYS A 220 -2.76 -10.05 4.16
N THR A 221 -3.13 -11.05 4.96
CA THR A 221 -4.49 -11.22 5.48
C THR A 221 -4.56 -10.68 6.91
N LYS A 222 -5.68 -10.04 7.24
CA LYS A 222 -5.98 -9.62 8.62
C LYS A 222 -7.40 -10.04 8.96
N GLU A 223 -7.58 -10.75 10.06
CA GLU A 223 -8.94 -11.02 10.56
C GLU A 223 -9.67 -9.71 10.86
N SER A 224 -10.92 -9.62 10.42
CA SER A 224 -11.88 -8.63 10.91
C SER A 224 -12.88 -9.33 11.81
N VAL A 225 -12.92 -8.92 13.08
CA VAL A 225 -13.93 -9.38 14.04
C VAL A 225 -15.33 -9.12 13.46
N GLY A 226 -16.06 -10.19 13.14
CA GLY A 226 -17.49 -10.15 12.79
C GLY A 226 -17.86 -10.41 11.33
N SER A 227 -16.91 -10.66 10.43
CA SER A 227 -17.12 -11.27 9.10
C SER A 227 -15.76 -11.40 8.43
N GLN A 228 -15.44 -12.58 7.91
CA GLN A 228 -14.25 -12.80 7.09
C GLN A 228 -14.47 -12.12 5.73
N GLN A 229 -14.15 -10.83 5.66
CA GLN A 229 -13.94 -10.16 4.38
C GLN A 229 -12.43 -10.09 4.15
N GLY A 230 -11.91 -11.06 3.40
CA GLY A 230 -10.56 -11.01 2.88
C GLY A 230 -10.40 -9.84 1.93
N PHE A 231 -9.87 -8.73 2.45
CA PHE A 231 -9.24 -7.72 1.62
C PHE A 231 -7.76 -8.09 1.51
N PRO A 232 -7.06 -7.69 0.44
CA PRO A 232 -5.63 -7.46 0.58
C PRO A 232 -5.46 -6.48 1.73
N ALA A 233 -4.93 -6.92 2.87
CA ALA A 233 -4.39 -5.99 3.83
C ALA A 233 -3.06 -5.58 3.25
N ALA A 234 -3.13 -4.54 2.41
CA ALA A 234 -1.94 -3.94 1.89
C ALA A 234 -1.33 -3.03 2.97
N TYR A 235 -0.06 -3.24 3.27
CA TYR A 235 0.72 -2.30 4.07
C TYR A 235 1.10 -1.15 3.16
N PHE A 236 0.40 -0.03 3.28
CA PHE A 236 0.70 1.16 2.49
C PHE A 236 1.93 1.85 3.05
N ARG A 237 3.01 1.82 2.28
CA ARG A 237 4.03 2.87 2.29
C ARG A 237 3.90 3.66 0.97
N PRO A 238 2.97 4.62 0.87
CA PRO A 238 2.86 5.50 -0.29
C PRO A 238 4.09 6.41 -0.35
N ARG A 239 4.75 6.43 -1.51
CA ARG A 239 5.91 7.29 -1.80
C ARG A 239 5.58 8.14 -3.03
N ILE A 240 5.57 9.45 -2.89
CA ILE A 240 5.06 10.33 -3.94
C ILE A 240 6.14 11.32 -4.34
N ASP A 241 6.60 11.19 -5.58
CA ASP A 241 7.59 12.09 -6.16
C ASP A 241 6.84 13.29 -6.76
N LEU A 242 6.62 14.33 -5.95
CA LEU A 242 6.27 15.66 -6.44
C LEU A 242 7.54 16.32 -7.00
N GLU A 243 7.89 16.04 -8.26
CA GLU A 243 8.75 16.97 -8.99
C GLU A 243 7.92 18.24 -9.27
N THR A 244 8.44 19.37 -8.77
CA THR A 244 7.92 20.72 -9.00
C THR A 244 8.55 21.31 -10.25
#